data_AF-A0A358EHT6-F1
#
_entry.id   AF-A0A358EHT6-F1
#
_cell.length_a   1.000
_cell.length_b   1.000
_cell.length_c   1.000
_cell.angle_alpha   90.00
_cell.angle_beta   90.00
_cell.angle_gamma   90.00
#
_symmetry.space_group_name_H-M   'P 1'
#
loop_
_entity.id
_entity.type
_entity.pdbx_description
1 polymer ?
#
loop_
_entity_poly.entity_id
_entity_poly.type
_entity_poly.pdbx_seq_one_letter_code
_entity_poly.pdbx_strand_id
1 'polypeptide(L)'
;MTSLSARNPVCSECGRPASGNFCQDCGADLGGRFCSQCGAKIASGSNFCGQCGTQVSGAGDDAGQGRSPRREVAREVVMGGQTLPWWIAGVAMFALILFVGLSMVRAGPGPVPSTSGPVQQGLPAAGLATGGAPPDISNMSPIEAADRLFNRVMQATSSGDSAQAQAFLPMAIAAYQRARPLTLDGLFHLSMLNRTAMNLEAALDNALEILERNPDHLLGLAAAAEAAIELGELDEAELHYRHLADVYEGERQEELPEYDQHSLIVDVLKRDAERFLAER
;
A
#
# COMPACT_ATOMS: atom_id res chain seq x y z
N MET A 1 -42.07 -31.40 17.04
CA MET A 1 -41.51 -30.25 16.32
C MET A 1 -41.06 -29.25 17.37
N THR A 2 -39.83 -29.39 17.88
CA THR A 2 -39.34 -28.56 18.98
C THR A 2 -38.19 -27.74 18.43
N SER A 3 -38.49 -26.50 18.03
CA SER A 3 -37.50 -25.54 17.54
C SER A 3 -36.66 -25.09 18.75
N LEU A 4 -35.41 -25.55 18.82
CA LEU A 4 -34.42 -25.03 19.74
C LEU A 4 -34.07 -23.60 19.29
N SER A 5 -34.66 -22.62 19.97
CA SER A 5 -34.32 -21.20 19.81
C SER A 5 -32.84 -21.02 20.11
N ALA A 6 -32.03 -20.82 19.06
CA ALA A 6 -30.61 -20.54 19.18
C ALA A 6 -30.46 -19.20 19.91
N ARG A 7 -29.91 -19.22 21.13
CA ARG A 7 -29.51 -18.00 21.84
C ARG A 7 -28.45 -17.32 20.98
N ASN A 8 -28.74 -16.09 20.53
CA ASN A 8 -27.73 -15.27 19.86
C ASN A 8 -26.57 -15.04 20.84
N PRO A 9 -25.32 -15.41 20.48
CA PRO A 9 -24.18 -15.12 21.33
C PRO A 9 -24.01 -13.60 21.45
N VAL A 10 -23.72 -13.13 22.66
CA VAL A 10 -23.36 -11.74 22.94
C VAL A 10 -21.84 -11.64 23.00
N CYS A 11 -21.29 -10.55 22.46
CA CYS A 11 -19.87 -10.27 22.53
C CYS A 11 -19.45 -10.03 23.99
N SER A 12 -18.45 -10.76 24.47
CA SER A 12 -17.93 -10.60 25.84
C SER A 12 -17.22 -9.26 26.07
N GLU A 13 -16.73 -8.62 25.01
CA GLU A 13 -16.00 -7.34 25.09
C GLU A 13 -16.92 -6.11 25.12
N CYS A 14 -18.04 -6.12 24.38
CA CYS A 14 -18.92 -4.94 24.29
C CYS A 14 -20.40 -5.19 24.66
N GLY A 15 -20.77 -6.43 24.96
CA GLY A 15 -22.12 -6.81 25.40
C GLY A 15 -23.21 -6.80 24.31
N ARG A 16 -22.88 -6.42 23.07
CA ARG A 16 -23.84 -6.42 21.95
C ARG A 16 -24.00 -7.81 21.34
N PRO A 17 -25.19 -8.14 20.77
CA PRO A 17 -25.39 -9.38 20.04
C PRO A 17 -24.43 -9.43 18.86
N ALA A 18 -23.65 -10.49 18.76
CA ALA A 18 -22.61 -10.59 17.74
C ALA A 18 -22.61 -11.97 17.10
N SER A 19 -22.28 -12.02 15.81
CA SER A 19 -22.21 -13.26 15.03
C SER A 19 -21.10 -13.11 14.01
N GLY A 20 -20.40 -14.21 13.69
CA GLY A 20 -19.27 -14.17 12.76
C GLY A 20 -17.92 -14.40 13.46
N ASN A 21 -16.83 -14.10 12.76
CA ASN A 21 -15.46 -14.14 13.32
C ASN A 21 -15.17 -12.94 14.20
N PHE A 22 -15.75 -11.79 13.88
CA PHE A 22 -15.51 -10.54 14.57
C PHE A 22 -16.84 -9.90 14.95
N CYS A 23 -16.86 -9.20 16.09
CA CYS A 23 -17.97 -8.36 16.47
C CYS A 23 -18.07 -7.17 15.51
N GLN A 24 -19.23 -6.98 14.86
CA GLN A 24 -19.40 -5.88 13.90
C GLN A 24 -19.44 -4.50 14.57
N ASP A 25 -19.70 -4.44 15.88
CA ASP A 25 -19.76 -3.20 16.62
C ASP A 25 -18.40 -2.76 17.20
N CYS A 26 -17.58 -3.71 17.67
CA CYS A 26 -16.33 -3.40 18.38
C CYS A 26 -15.07 -4.07 17.79
N GLY A 27 -15.21 -4.95 16.81
CA GLY A 27 -14.08 -5.64 16.17
C GLY A 27 -13.49 -6.83 16.95
N ALA A 28 -13.99 -7.15 18.15
CA ALA A 28 -13.48 -8.25 18.96
C ALA A 28 -13.61 -9.61 18.25
N ASP A 29 -12.57 -10.45 18.33
CA ASP A 29 -12.58 -11.81 17.78
C ASP A 29 -13.52 -12.70 18.60
N LEU A 30 -14.49 -13.32 17.92
CA LEU A 30 -15.52 -14.20 18.47
C LEU A 30 -15.21 -15.68 18.23
N GLY A 31 -14.04 -16.00 17.66
CA GLY A 31 -13.53 -17.36 17.49
C GLY A 31 -14.24 -18.18 16.40
N GLY A 32 -14.98 -17.53 15.51
CA GLY A 32 -15.50 -18.20 14.33
C GLY A 32 -14.38 -18.58 13.36
N ARG A 33 -14.65 -19.49 12.43
CA ARG A 33 -13.86 -19.62 11.19
C ARG A 33 -14.83 -19.64 10.02
N PHE A 34 -14.74 -18.68 9.11
CA PHE A 34 -15.48 -18.70 7.84
C PHE A 34 -14.51 -18.82 6.67
N CYS A 35 -14.96 -19.51 5.62
CA CYS A 35 -14.18 -19.65 4.40
C CYS A 35 -14.09 -18.30 3.69
N SER A 36 -12.87 -17.87 3.37
CA SER A 36 -12.63 -16.63 2.62
C SER A 36 -13.11 -16.70 1.16
N GLN A 37 -13.29 -17.90 0.62
CA GLN A 37 -13.74 -18.11 -0.77
C GLN A 37 -15.26 -18.16 -0.92
N CYS A 38 -15.98 -18.85 -0.03
CA CYS A 38 -17.43 -19.03 -0.16
C CYS A 38 -18.26 -18.49 1.01
N GLY A 39 -17.62 -17.98 2.07
CA GLY A 39 -18.31 -17.46 3.26
C GLY A 39 -18.91 -18.52 4.18
N ALA A 40 -18.83 -19.81 3.84
CA ALA A 40 -19.39 -20.88 4.67
C ALA A 40 -18.65 -21.02 6.01
N LYS A 41 -19.39 -21.36 7.07
CA LYS A 41 -18.81 -21.65 8.40
C LYS A 41 -17.99 -22.92 8.34
N ILE A 42 -16.75 -22.84 8.80
CA ILE A 42 -15.80 -23.96 8.85
C ILE A 42 -15.90 -24.64 10.22
N ALA A 43 -16.00 -25.96 10.22
CA ALA A 43 -16.02 -26.75 11.45
C ALA A 43 -14.66 -26.67 12.16
N SER A 44 -14.67 -26.53 13.48
CA SER A 44 -13.47 -26.48 14.32
C SER A 44 -12.57 -27.69 14.04
N GLY A 45 -11.29 -27.45 13.73
CA GLY A 45 -10.30 -28.51 13.44
C GLY A 45 -10.25 -29.01 11.99
N SER A 46 -11.06 -28.48 11.08
CA SER A 46 -10.97 -28.83 9.65
C SER A 46 -9.93 -27.97 8.91
N ASN A 47 -9.15 -28.61 8.04
CA ASN A 47 -8.13 -27.96 7.18
C ASN A 47 -8.69 -27.55 5.80
N PHE A 48 -9.95 -27.90 5.53
CA PHE A 48 -10.64 -27.66 4.25
C PHE A 48 -12.07 -27.22 4.51
N CYS A 49 -12.63 -26.41 3.62
CA CYS A 49 -14.04 -26.05 3.64
C CYS A 49 -14.89 -27.22 3.12
N GLY A 50 -15.84 -27.71 3.92
CA GLY A 50 -16.76 -28.79 3.51
C GLY A 50 -17.79 -28.38 2.44
N GLN A 51 -17.86 -27.10 2.07
CA GLN A 51 -18.82 -26.59 1.08
C GLN A 51 -18.19 -26.35 -0.29
N CYS A 52 -17.02 -25.71 -0.35
CA CYS A 52 -16.34 -25.39 -1.62
C CYS A 52 -15.00 -26.11 -1.82
N GLY A 53 -14.51 -26.87 -0.85
CA GLY A 53 -13.26 -27.64 -0.95
C GLY A 53 -11.96 -26.85 -0.75
N THR A 54 -12.03 -25.52 -0.61
CA THR A 54 -10.84 -24.66 -0.42
C THR A 54 -10.09 -25.01 0.86
N GLN A 55 -8.76 -25.12 0.76
CA GLN A 55 -7.88 -25.25 1.93
C GLN A 55 -7.93 -24.01 2.79
N VAL A 56 -8.04 -24.21 4.10
CA VAL A 56 -8.06 -23.12 5.08
C VAL A 56 -6.97 -23.44 6.08
N SER A 57 -5.84 -22.75 5.92
CA SER A 57 -4.63 -22.93 6.72
C SER A 57 -4.98 -22.90 8.21
N GLY A 58 -4.88 -24.06 8.84
CA GLY A 58 -5.00 -24.19 10.29
C GLY A 58 -3.66 -23.84 10.92
N ALA A 59 -3.57 -22.65 11.52
CA ALA A 59 -2.63 -22.45 12.61
C ALA A 59 -3.06 -23.37 13.76
N GLY A 60 -2.26 -24.41 14.00
CA GLY A 60 -2.28 -25.19 15.22
C GLY A 60 -0.90 -25.06 15.85
N ASP A 61 -0.87 -24.48 17.05
CA ASP A 61 0.32 -24.26 17.85
C ASP A 61 1.08 -25.56 18.21
N ASP A 62 2.39 -25.40 18.35
CA ASP A 62 3.38 -26.21 19.09
C ASP A 62 3.03 -27.65 19.51
N ALA A 63 3.73 -28.62 18.91
CA ALA A 63 4.35 -29.74 19.62
C ALA A 63 5.31 -30.54 18.72
N GLY A 64 6.54 -30.76 19.20
CA GLY A 64 7.19 -32.06 18.98
C GLY A 64 8.41 -32.08 18.08
N GLN A 65 9.56 -31.95 18.73
CA GLN A 65 10.87 -32.46 18.33
C GLN A 65 10.80 -33.75 17.48
N GLY A 66 11.43 -33.72 16.31
CA GLY A 66 11.58 -34.88 15.43
C GLY A 66 12.86 -34.78 14.61
N ARG A 67 14.01 -34.99 15.28
CA ARG A 67 15.33 -35.09 14.66
C ARG A 67 15.41 -36.42 13.90
N SER A 68 15.47 -36.39 12.57
CA SER A 68 15.91 -37.54 11.78
C SER A 68 17.39 -37.38 11.38
N PRO A 69 18.22 -38.42 11.56
CA PRO A 69 19.63 -38.38 11.21
C PRO A 69 19.84 -38.69 9.71
N ARG A 70 21.06 -38.40 9.25
CA ARG A 70 21.70 -38.91 8.02
C ARG A 70 21.57 -38.00 6.78
N ARG A 71 22.58 -37.15 6.60
CA ARG A 71 23.48 -37.27 5.45
C ARG A 71 24.80 -36.55 5.71
N GLU A 72 25.81 -37.37 5.97
CA GLU A 72 27.21 -37.09 5.66
C GLU A 72 27.31 -36.77 4.16
N VAL A 73 28.03 -35.73 3.77
CA VAL A 73 29.31 -35.84 3.04
C VAL A 73 29.94 -34.46 2.81
N ALA A 74 31.20 -34.37 3.24
CA ALA A 74 32.33 -33.67 2.64
C ALA A 74 32.17 -32.23 2.12
N ARG A 75 32.89 -31.31 2.78
CA ARG A 75 34.20 -30.87 2.27
C ARG A 75 34.98 -30.07 3.31
N GLU A 76 36.12 -30.61 3.69
CA GLU A 76 37.27 -29.82 4.13
C GLU A 76 37.72 -28.92 2.98
N VAL A 77 37.84 -27.62 3.23
CA VAL A 77 38.95 -26.82 2.72
C VAL A 77 39.46 -25.97 3.89
N VAL A 78 40.72 -26.26 4.22
CA VAL A 78 41.61 -25.57 5.14
C VAL A 78 41.74 -24.08 4.79
N MET A 79 41.79 -23.20 5.79
CA MET A 79 42.86 -22.21 5.94
C MET A 79 42.82 -21.61 7.35
N GLY A 80 43.94 -21.75 8.07
CA GLY A 80 44.14 -21.21 9.40
C GLY A 80 44.29 -19.69 9.42
N GLY A 81 43.93 -19.10 10.55
CA GLY A 81 44.15 -17.69 10.85
C GLY A 81 43.41 -17.31 12.11
N GLN A 82 44.09 -17.47 13.25
CA GLN A 82 43.87 -16.81 14.54
C GLN A 82 42.40 -16.65 14.96
N THR A 83 41.98 -17.40 15.99
CA THR A 83 40.71 -17.19 16.70
C THR A 83 40.65 -15.77 17.28
N LEU A 84 40.33 -14.78 16.45
CA LEU A 84 39.89 -13.48 16.90
C LEU A 84 38.50 -13.72 17.47
N PRO A 85 38.34 -13.61 18.79
CA PRO A 85 37.09 -13.97 19.40
C PRO A 85 36.03 -13.00 18.87
N TRP A 86 35.04 -13.56 18.17
CA TRP A 86 33.94 -12.92 17.44
C TRP A 86 33.24 -11.76 18.15
N TRP A 87 33.42 -11.62 19.47
CA TRP A 87 32.99 -10.44 20.22
C TRP A 87 33.69 -9.15 19.78
N ILE A 88 34.90 -9.20 19.19
CA ILE A 88 35.59 -7.99 18.70
C ILE A 88 34.84 -7.38 17.51
N ALA A 89 34.30 -8.20 16.60
CA ALA A 89 33.46 -7.72 15.50
C ALA A 89 32.14 -7.14 16.01
N GLY A 90 31.55 -7.78 17.03
CA GLY A 90 30.35 -7.27 17.70
C GLY A 90 30.57 -5.94 18.42
N VAL A 91 31.67 -5.81 19.17
CA VAL A 91 32.04 -4.57 19.86
C VAL A 91 32.40 -3.46 18.87
N ALA A 92 33.10 -3.77 17.78
CA ALA A 92 33.41 -2.80 16.75
C ALA A 92 32.14 -2.26 16.05
N MET A 93 31.18 -3.14 15.73
CA MET A 93 29.91 -2.72 15.12
C MET A 93 29.05 -1.90 16.10
N PHE A 94 28.97 -2.31 17.37
CA PHE A 94 28.25 -1.55 18.39
C PHE A 94 28.88 -0.18 18.67
N ALA A 95 30.21 -0.11 18.75
CA ALA A 95 30.93 1.15 18.90
C ALA A 95 30.74 2.07 17.69
N LEU A 96 30.69 1.52 16.47
CA LEU A 96 30.42 2.28 15.25
C LEU A 96 28.99 2.83 15.24
N ILE A 97 27.99 2.03 15.62
CA ILE A 97 26.59 2.46 15.74
C ILE A 97 26.46 3.59 16.77
N LEU A 98 27.08 3.44 17.95
CA LEU A 98 27.08 4.49 18.97
C LEU A 98 27.79 5.76 18.52
N PHE A 99 28.94 5.62 17.85
CA PHE A 99 29.71 6.75 17.34
C PHE A 99 28.91 7.54 16.30
N VAL A 100 28.29 6.86 15.32
CA VAL A 100 27.44 7.50 14.31
C VAL A 100 26.23 8.18 14.97
N GLY A 101 25.56 7.50 15.91
CA GLY A 101 24.44 8.07 16.66
C GLY A 101 24.81 9.31 17.48
N LEU A 102 25.97 9.31 18.15
CA LEU A 102 26.47 10.47 18.91
C LEU A 102 26.99 11.60 18.02
N SER A 103 27.49 11.28 16.82
CA SER A 103 27.98 12.27 15.85
C SER A 103 26.84 13.07 15.22
N MET A 104 25.72 12.41 14.93
CA MET A 104 24.50 13.07 14.43
C MET A 104 23.88 14.03 15.47
N VAL A 105 24.11 13.81 16.77
CA VAL A 105 23.58 14.66 17.85
C VAL A 105 24.51 15.82 18.23
N ARG A 106 25.80 15.77 17.87
CA ARG A 106 26.81 16.78 18.28
C ARG A 106 27.13 17.84 17.23
N ALA A 107 26.49 17.83 16.07
CA ALA A 107 26.57 18.96 15.14
C ALA A 107 25.64 20.10 15.60
N GLY A 108 26.19 21.04 16.38
CA GLY A 108 25.65 22.38 16.62
C GLY A 108 26.82 23.36 16.85
N PRO A 109 26.63 24.71 16.78
CA PRO A 109 25.56 25.39 17.51
C PRO A 109 25.00 26.72 16.92
N GLY A 110 23.84 27.12 17.45
CA GLY A 110 23.42 28.51 17.58
C GLY A 110 22.48 28.66 18.79
N PRO A 111 22.65 29.66 19.67
CA PRO A 111 21.79 29.85 20.84
C PRO A 111 20.42 30.40 20.40
N VAL A 112 19.37 29.63 20.64
CA VAL A 112 17.99 30.12 20.53
C VAL A 112 17.59 30.81 21.85
N PRO A 113 16.96 32.00 21.82
CA PRO A 113 16.50 32.66 23.03
C PRO A 113 15.31 31.86 23.62
N SER A 114 15.50 31.35 24.83
CA SER A 114 14.44 30.77 25.65
C SER A 114 13.50 31.86 26.13
N THR A 115 12.32 31.97 25.52
CA THR A 115 11.19 32.71 26.08
C THR A 115 10.40 31.77 26.99
N SER A 116 10.72 31.79 28.29
CA SER A 116 9.90 31.15 29.32
C SER A 116 8.70 32.05 29.63
N GLY A 117 7.61 31.86 28.89
CA GLY A 117 6.26 32.29 29.29
C GLY A 117 5.52 31.16 30.02
N PRO A 118 4.51 31.46 30.85
CA PRO A 118 3.77 30.45 31.60
C PRO A 118 3.03 29.50 30.65
N VAL A 119 3.08 28.21 30.97
CA VAL A 119 2.36 27.16 30.24
C VAL A 119 0.87 27.33 30.50
N GLN A 120 0.16 27.91 29.53
CA GLN A 120 -1.30 27.85 29.47
C GLN A 120 -1.69 26.44 29.02
N GLN A 121 -2.29 25.67 29.92
CA GLN A 121 -3.03 24.46 29.57
C GLN A 121 -4.26 24.87 28.76
N GLY A 122 -4.15 24.71 27.44
CA GLY A 122 -5.21 24.94 26.47
C GLY A 122 -4.65 24.71 25.08
N LEU A 123 -5.24 23.78 24.33
CA LEU A 123 -4.84 23.47 22.96
C LEU A 123 -4.71 24.76 22.12
N PRO A 124 -3.82 24.75 21.11
CA PRO A 124 -4.20 25.30 19.84
C PRO A 124 -4.14 24.21 18.78
N ALA A 125 -5.32 23.88 18.25
CA ALA A 125 -5.45 23.51 16.86
C ALA A 125 -4.95 24.71 16.03
N ALA A 126 -3.65 24.74 15.70
CA ALA A 126 -3.03 25.77 14.90
C ALA A 126 -2.12 25.12 13.85
N GLY A 127 -2.76 24.44 12.91
CA GLY A 127 -2.20 24.09 11.60
C GLY A 127 -3.22 24.22 10.46
N LEU A 128 -4.47 24.59 10.76
CA LEU A 128 -5.55 24.77 9.79
C LEU A 128 -5.91 26.26 9.69
N ALA A 129 -5.06 27.04 9.03
CA ALA A 129 -5.44 28.38 8.58
C ALA A 129 -4.51 28.87 7.45
N THR A 130 -4.57 28.22 6.29
CA THR A 130 -4.55 28.99 5.04
C THR A 130 -5.99 29.44 4.81
N GLY A 131 -6.21 30.76 4.85
CA GLY A 131 -7.53 31.39 4.89
C GLY A 131 -8.35 31.19 3.62
N GLY A 132 -9.10 30.09 3.56
CA GLY A 132 -10.25 29.90 2.69
C GLY A 132 -11.44 29.44 3.51
N ALA A 133 -12.65 29.81 3.10
CA ALA A 133 -13.86 29.18 3.63
C ALA A 133 -13.73 27.66 3.51
N PRO A 134 -14.21 26.88 4.50
CA PRO A 134 -14.22 25.43 4.36
C PRO A 134 -14.92 25.08 3.04
N PRO A 135 -14.33 24.21 2.21
CA PRO A 135 -14.90 23.89 0.91
C PRO A 135 -16.37 23.47 1.06
N ASP A 136 -17.28 24.10 0.31
CA ASP A 136 -18.70 23.76 0.34
C ASP A 136 -18.93 22.37 -0.27
N ILE A 137 -18.91 21.35 0.58
CA ILE A 137 -19.08 19.94 0.20
C ILE A 137 -20.51 19.65 -0.25
N SER A 138 -21.48 20.51 0.10
CA SER A 138 -22.91 20.27 -0.12
C SER A 138 -23.29 20.24 -1.60
N ASN A 139 -22.42 20.74 -2.48
CA ASN A 139 -22.65 20.88 -3.91
C ASN A 139 -21.65 20.12 -4.80
N MET A 140 -20.73 19.33 -4.23
CA MET A 140 -19.77 18.56 -5.04
C MET A 140 -20.33 17.20 -5.44
N SER A 141 -20.09 16.81 -6.69
CA SER A 141 -20.28 15.43 -7.12
C SER A 141 -19.28 14.49 -6.42
N PRO A 142 -19.59 13.18 -6.32
CA PRO A 142 -18.67 12.21 -5.72
C PRO A 142 -17.28 12.19 -6.37
N ILE A 143 -17.20 12.38 -7.69
CA ILE A 143 -15.93 12.37 -8.42
C ILE A 143 -15.13 13.65 -8.14
N GLU A 144 -15.76 14.83 -8.14
CA GLU A 144 -15.08 16.09 -7.80
C GLU A 144 -14.51 16.08 -6.36
N ALA A 145 -15.23 15.43 -5.44
CA ALA A 145 -14.74 15.23 -4.08
C ALA A 145 -13.51 14.30 -4.06
N ALA A 146 -13.49 13.26 -4.89
CA ALA A 146 -12.34 12.36 -5.05
C ALA A 146 -11.13 13.09 -5.68
N ASP A 147 -11.34 13.88 -6.73
CA ASP A 147 -10.29 14.65 -7.42
C ASP A 147 -9.61 15.65 -6.48
N ARG A 148 -10.37 16.29 -5.58
CA ARG A 148 -9.78 17.17 -4.56
C ARG A 148 -8.87 16.42 -3.58
N LEU A 149 -9.25 15.21 -3.19
CA LEU A 149 -8.42 14.36 -2.34
C LEU A 149 -7.17 13.87 -3.09
N PHE A 150 -7.32 13.49 -4.36
CA PHE A 150 -6.20 13.15 -5.24
C PHE A 150 -5.19 14.28 -5.33
N ASN A 151 -5.63 15.48 -5.69
CA ASN A 151 -4.77 16.66 -5.82
C ASN A 151 -4.01 16.95 -4.52
N ARG A 152 -4.66 16.78 -3.36
CA ARG A 152 -4.00 16.93 -2.06
C ARG A 152 -2.93 15.87 -1.81
N VAL A 153 -3.22 14.60 -2.10
CA VAL A 153 -2.25 13.51 -1.96
C VAL A 153 -1.06 13.74 -2.88
N MET A 154 -1.30 14.01 -4.17
CA MET A 154 -0.24 14.23 -5.15
C MET A 154 0.61 15.46 -4.83
N GLN A 155 -0.02 16.56 -4.38
CA GLN A 155 0.69 17.73 -3.90
C GLN A 155 1.60 17.38 -2.71
N ALA A 156 1.06 16.70 -1.68
CA ALA A 156 1.83 16.30 -0.51
C ALA A 156 3.00 15.38 -0.85
N THR A 157 2.79 14.40 -1.73
CA THR A 157 3.85 13.51 -2.25
C THR A 157 4.94 14.30 -2.98
N SER A 158 4.56 15.21 -3.89
CA SER A 158 5.52 16.03 -4.65
C SER A 158 6.31 17.01 -3.77
N SER A 159 5.72 17.49 -2.68
CA SER A 159 6.38 18.37 -1.71
C SER A 159 7.20 17.62 -0.65
N GLY A 160 7.21 16.29 -0.68
CA GLY A 160 7.89 15.45 0.31
C GLY A 160 7.21 15.40 1.69
N ASP A 161 5.94 15.83 1.79
CA ASP A 161 5.15 15.75 3.03
C ASP A 161 4.47 14.38 3.14
N SER A 162 5.28 13.36 3.41
CA SER A 162 4.81 11.98 3.49
C SER A 162 3.76 11.76 4.59
N ALA A 163 3.82 12.53 5.69
CA ALA A 163 2.85 12.43 6.77
C ALA A 163 1.45 12.87 6.31
N GLN A 164 1.38 13.97 5.57
CA GLN A 164 0.13 14.44 5.00
C GLN A 164 -0.39 13.51 3.91
N ALA A 165 0.47 13.04 3.01
CA ALA A 165 0.08 12.07 1.98
C ALA A 165 -0.56 10.82 2.60
N GLN A 166 0.10 10.22 3.60
CA GLN A 166 -0.40 9.05 4.33
C GLN A 166 -1.75 9.30 5.03
N ALA A 167 -1.98 10.51 5.55
CA ALA A 167 -3.22 10.85 6.22
C ALA A 167 -4.44 10.92 5.26
N PHE A 168 -4.24 11.37 4.02
CA PHE A 168 -5.32 11.53 3.05
C PHE A 168 -5.50 10.34 2.09
N LEU A 169 -4.45 9.55 1.88
CA LEU A 169 -4.42 8.50 0.87
C LEU A 169 -5.55 7.46 0.98
N PRO A 170 -5.85 6.86 2.15
CA PRO A 170 -6.96 5.91 2.27
C PRO A 170 -8.32 6.55 1.94
N MET A 171 -8.50 7.82 2.27
CA MET A 171 -9.72 8.56 2.00
C MET A 171 -9.90 8.83 0.50
N ALA A 172 -8.80 9.17 -0.19
CA ALA A 172 -8.78 9.39 -1.64
C ALA A 172 -9.15 8.11 -2.39
N ILE A 173 -8.51 6.98 -2.07
CA ILE A 173 -8.82 5.66 -2.68
C ILE A 173 -10.29 5.30 -2.47
N ALA A 174 -10.79 5.42 -1.23
CA ALA A 174 -12.18 5.11 -0.93
C ALA A 174 -13.17 6.06 -1.63
N ALA A 175 -12.79 7.31 -1.90
CA ALA A 175 -13.62 8.26 -2.64
C ALA A 175 -13.79 7.83 -4.10
N TYR A 176 -12.72 7.45 -4.79
CA TYR A 176 -12.79 6.90 -6.15
C TYR A 176 -13.59 5.60 -6.23
N GLN A 177 -13.38 4.69 -5.28
CA GLN A 177 -14.15 3.44 -5.23
C GLN A 177 -15.66 3.69 -5.10
N ARG A 178 -16.08 4.70 -4.32
CA ARG A 178 -17.48 5.11 -4.20
C ARG A 178 -18.00 5.87 -5.42
N ALA A 179 -17.13 6.55 -6.16
CA ALA A 179 -17.49 7.32 -7.34
C ALA A 179 -17.62 6.45 -8.62
N ARG A 180 -17.36 5.13 -8.53
CA ARG A 180 -17.56 4.20 -9.65
C ARG A 180 -19.00 4.28 -10.22
N PRO A 181 -19.19 4.14 -11.54
CA PRO A 181 -18.18 3.84 -12.57
C PRO A 181 -17.26 5.03 -12.87
N LEU A 182 -15.99 4.75 -13.15
CA LEU A 182 -14.97 5.77 -13.39
C LEU A 182 -14.72 5.99 -14.90
N THR A 183 -14.28 7.21 -15.24
CA THR A 183 -13.68 7.54 -16.53
C THR A 183 -12.29 6.90 -16.64
N LEU A 184 -11.68 6.92 -17.83
CA LEU A 184 -10.28 6.46 -18.01
C LEU A 184 -9.33 7.28 -17.14
N ASP A 185 -9.54 8.59 -17.09
CA ASP A 185 -8.84 9.51 -16.18
C ASP A 185 -9.02 9.15 -14.69
N GLY A 186 -10.24 8.87 -14.25
CA GLY A 186 -10.49 8.47 -12.87
C GLY A 186 -9.85 7.13 -12.49
N LEU A 187 -9.76 6.18 -13.44
CA LEU A 187 -9.02 4.93 -13.27
C LEU A 187 -7.51 5.19 -13.19
N PHE A 188 -6.98 6.11 -14.00
CA PHE A 188 -5.58 6.51 -13.95
C PHE A 188 -5.23 7.11 -12.59
N HIS A 189 -6.03 8.05 -12.09
CA HIS A 189 -5.87 8.61 -10.74
C HIS A 189 -5.94 7.53 -9.65
N LEU A 190 -6.89 6.60 -9.74
CA LEU A 190 -7.01 5.51 -8.79
C LEU A 190 -5.80 4.56 -8.85
N SER A 191 -5.25 4.30 -10.03
CA SER A 191 -4.00 3.54 -10.20
C SER A 191 -2.83 4.23 -9.51
N MET A 192 -2.62 5.54 -9.75
CA MET A 192 -1.56 6.32 -9.10
C MET A 192 -1.68 6.35 -7.57
N LEU A 193 -2.90 6.48 -7.04
CA LEU A 193 -3.14 6.42 -5.59
C LEU A 193 -2.79 5.04 -5.04
N ASN A 194 -3.19 3.96 -5.71
CA ASN A 194 -2.85 2.62 -5.26
C ASN A 194 -1.33 2.35 -5.31
N ARG A 195 -0.61 2.84 -6.33
CA ARG A 195 0.86 2.77 -6.35
C ARG A 195 1.49 3.53 -5.18
N THR A 196 1.01 4.76 -4.94
CA THR A 196 1.44 5.56 -3.79
C THR A 196 1.20 4.84 -2.46
N ALA A 197 0.14 4.01 -2.39
CA ALA A 197 -0.20 3.21 -1.22
C ALA A 197 0.56 1.87 -1.13
N MET A 198 1.41 1.55 -2.10
CA MET A 198 2.03 0.23 -2.29
C MET A 198 1.01 -0.90 -2.48
N ASN A 199 -0.20 -0.58 -2.94
CA ASN A 199 -1.21 -1.55 -3.39
C ASN A 199 -0.99 -1.83 -4.88
N LEU A 200 0.16 -2.41 -5.22
CA LEU A 200 0.67 -2.42 -6.59
C LEU A 200 -0.17 -3.27 -7.53
N GLU A 201 -0.70 -4.42 -7.06
CA GLU A 201 -1.60 -5.26 -7.85
C GLU A 201 -2.89 -4.51 -8.18
N ALA A 202 -3.48 -3.81 -7.20
CA ALA A 202 -4.65 -2.99 -7.44
C ALA A 202 -4.35 -1.84 -8.40
N ALA A 203 -3.16 -1.26 -8.33
CA ALA A 203 -2.76 -0.23 -9.28
C ALA A 203 -2.66 -0.75 -10.72
N LEU A 204 -2.03 -1.91 -10.90
CA LEU A 204 -1.93 -2.59 -12.18
C LEU A 204 -3.33 -2.94 -12.71
N ASP A 205 -4.20 -3.54 -11.89
CA ASP A 205 -5.59 -3.86 -12.26
C ASP A 205 -6.35 -2.62 -12.77
N ASN A 206 -6.23 -1.48 -12.07
CA ASN A 206 -6.89 -0.24 -12.52
C ASN A 206 -6.32 0.28 -13.85
N ALA A 207 -5.01 0.12 -14.08
CA ALA A 207 -4.40 0.50 -15.35
C ALA A 207 -4.81 -0.43 -16.49
N LEU A 208 -4.91 -1.74 -16.23
CA LEU A 208 -5.41 -2.71 -17.19
C LEU A 208 -6.89 -2.46 -17.52
N GLU A 209 -7.72 -2.02 -16.57
CA GLU A 209 -9.12 -1.61 -16.81
C GLU A 209 -9.20 -0.44 -17.83
N ILE A 210 -8.19 0.44 -17.89
CA ILE A 210 -8.07 1.48 -18.92
C ILE A 210 -7.79 0.82 -20.28
N LEU A 211 -6.82 -0.09 -20.33
CA LEU A 211 -6.36 -0.73 -21.57
C LEU A 211 -7.37 -1.70 -22.17
N GLU A 212 -8.25 -2.29 -21.36
CA GLU A 212 -9.40 -3.05 -21.84
C GLU A 212 -10.38 -2.17 -22.64
N ARG A 213 -10.47 -0.88 -22.30
CA ARG A 213 -11.39 0.08 -22.92
C ARG A 213 -10.74 0.86 -24.06
N ASN A 214 -9.48 1.22 -23.92
CA ASN A 214 -8.64 1.83 -24.96
C ASN A 214 -7.22 1.22 -24.88
N PRO A 215 -6.89 0.25 -25.74
CA PRO A 215 -5.60 -0.44 -25.72
C PRO A 215 -4.38 0.46 -26.00
N ASP A 216 -4.59 1.59 -26.69
CA ASP A 216 -3.52 2.50 -27.08
C ASP A 216 -3.37 3.67 -26.08
N HIS A 217 -4.17 3.71 -25.02
CA HIS A 217 -4.23 4.83 -24.09
C HIS A 217 -2.90 5.07 -23.36
N LEU A 218 -2.26 6.22 -23.61
CA LEU A 218 -0.88 6.48 -23.16
C LEU A 218 -0.72 6.46 -21.65
N LEU A 219 -1.64 7.10 -20.92
CA LEU A 219 -1.62 7.11 -19.45
C LEU A 219 -1.89 5.71 -18.87
N GLY A 220 -2.67 4.88 -19.57
CA GLY A 220 -2.95 3.51 -19.15
C GLY A 220 -1.72 2.61 -19.32
N LEU A 221 -1.06 2.70 -20.48
CA LEU A 221 0.17 1.97 -20.78
C LEU A 221 1.29 2.34 -19.80
N ALA A 222 1.46 3.65 -19.54
CA ALA A 222 2.43 4.13 -18.57
C ALA A 222 2.13 3.63 -17.15
N ALA A 223 0.88 3.77 -16.69
CA ALA A 223 0.49 3.32 -15.35
C ALA A 223 0.67 1.81 -15.16
N ALA A 224 0.34 1.00 -16.18
CA ALA A 224 0.55 -0.45 -16.15
C ALA A 224 2.04 -0.80 -16.08
N ALA A 225 2.85 -0.18 -16.93
CA ALA A 225 4.30 -0.40 -16.94
C ALA A 225 4.95 -0.01 -15.60
N GLU A 226 4.60 1.15 -15.05
CA GLU A 226 5.15 1.62 -13.78
C GLU A 226 4.73 0.75 -12.59
N ALA A 227 3.47 0.29 -12.55
CA ALA A 227 3.02 -0.68 -11.54
C ALA A 227 3.78 -2.01 -11.65
N ALA A 228 3.93 -2.54 -12.87
CA ALA A 228 4.64 -3.78 -13.14
C ALA A 228 6.14 -3.68 -12.75
N ILE A 229 6.79 -2.53 -12.98
CA ILE A 229 8.17 -2.29 -12.51
C ILE A 229 8.26 -2.42 -10.99
N GLU A 230 7.33 -1.79 -10.26
CA GLU A 230 7.33 -1.82 -8.80
C GLU A 230 7.01 -3.21 -8.23
N LEU A 231 6.23 -4.01 -8.97
CA LEU A 231 5.98 -5.43 -8.67
C LEU A 231 7.18 -6.33 -8.96
N GLY A 232 8.16 -5.85 -9.74
CA GLY A 232 9.28 -6.64 -10.24
C GLY A 232 8.93 -7.49 -11.48
N GLU A 233 7.79 -7.24 -12.10
CA GLU A 233 7.28 -7.90 -13.31
C GLU A 233 7.82 -7.21 -14.56
N LEU A 234 9.14 -7.22 -14.72
CA LEU A 234 9.82 -6.42 -15.75
C LEU A 234 9.46 -6.81 -17.19
N ASP A 235 9.08 -8.06 -17.43
CA ASP A 235 8.66 -8.52 -18.76
C ASP A 235 7.29 -7.91 -19.16
N GLU A 236 6.39 -7.73 -18.19
CA GLU A 236 5.09 -7.06 -18.39
C GLU A 236 5.28 -5.56 -18.58
N ALA A 237 6.14 -4.93 -17.77
CA ALA A 237 6.52 -3.54 -17.95
C ALA A 237 7.11 -3.27 -19.36
N GLU A 238 7.98 -4.17 -19.81
CA GLU A 238 8.58 -4.09 -21.14
C GLU A 238 7.53 -4.21 -22.25
N LEU A 239 6.53 -5.08 -22.11
CA LEU A 239 5.42 -5.18 -23.05
C LEU A 239 4.66 -3.85 -23.18
N HIS A 240 4.26 -3.27 -22.05
CA HIS A 240 3.51 -2.01 -22.04
C HIS A 240 4.31 -0.81 -22.54
N TYR A 241 5.59 -0.71 -22.19
CA TYR A 241 6.44 0.39 -22.68
C TYR A 241 6.82 0.26 -24.15
N ARG A 242 7.00 -0.95 -24.69
CA ARG A 242 7.15 -1.11 -26.15
C ARG A 242 5.89 -0.63 -26.87
N HIS A 243 4.71 -1.05 -26.42
CA HIS A 243 3.43 -0.59 -26.98
C HIS A 243 3.33 0.94 -26.90
N LEU A 244 3.61 1.53 -25.73
CA LEU A 244 3.58 2.98 -25.55
C LEU A 244 4.47 3.69 -26.56
N ALA A 245 5.73 3.28 -26.68
CA ALA A 245 6.69 3.90 -27.60
C ALA A 245 6.24 3.80 -29.07
N ASP A 246 5.62 2.68 -29.45
CA ASP A 246 5.12 2.44 -30.80
C ASP A 246 3.90 3.32 -31.15
N VAL A 247 2.95 3.48 -30.21
CA VAL A 247 1.68 4.20 -30.48
C VAL A 247 1.74 5.69 -30.14
N TYR A 248 2.75 6.14 -29.39
CA TYR A 248 2.82 7.50 -28.82
C TYR A 248 2.47 8.62 -29.80
N GLU A 249 3.13 8.67 -30.97
CA GLU A 249 2.93 9.78 -31.92
C GLU A 249 1.54 9.78 -32.55
N GLY A 250 0.94 8.59 -32.71
CA GLY A 250 -0.41 8.44 -33.25
C GLY A 250 -1.46 8.84 -32.23
N GLU A 251 -1.40 8.22 -31.05
CA GLU A 251 -2.37 8.45 -29.97
C GLU A 251 -2.32 9.88 -29.42
N ARG A 252 -1.16 10.55 -29.43
CA ARG A 252 -1.08 11.98 -29.05
C ARG A 252 -1.96 12.90 -29.91
N GLN A 253 -2.27 12.50 -31.14
CA GLN A 253 -3.09 13.29 -32.07
C GLN A 253 -4.59 13.16 -31.80
N GLU A 254 -5.03 12.23 -30.96
CA GLU A 254 -6.44 12.07 -30.58
C GLU A 254 -6.92 13.16 -29.61
N GLU A 255 -6.01 14.00 -29.09
CA GLU A 255 -6.31 15.20 -28.28
C GLU A 255 -7.32 14.93 -27.15
N LEU A 256 -7.19 13.79 -26.46
CA LEU A 256 -8.07 13.43 -25.35
C LEU A 256 -7.94 14.48 -24.22
N PRO A 257 -9.07 14.93 -23.61
CA PRO A 257 -9.04 15.95 -22.55
C PRO A 257 -8.11 15.60 -21.37
N GLU A 258 -8.02 14.32 -21.01
CA GLU A 258 -7.12 13.83 -19.97
C GLU A 258 -5.64 13.97 -20.35
N TYR A 259 -5.28 13.90 -21.64
CA TYR A 259 -3.89 14.12 -22.06
C TYR A 259 -3.47 15.58 -21.88
N ASP A 260 -4.39 16.52 -22.04
CA ASP A 260 -4.13 17.94 -21.75
C ASP A 260 -4.03 18.21 -20.26
N GLN A 261 -4.90 17.59 -19.46
CA GLN A 261 -4.87 17.69 -17.99
C GLN A 261 -3.58 17.12 -17.41
N HIS A 262 -3.01 16.11 -18.06
CA HIS A 262 -1.78 15.42 -17.66
C HIS A 262 -0.60 15.72 -18.59
N SER A 263 -0.58 16.87 -19.26
CA SER A 263 0.42 17.18 -20.30
C SER A 263 1.87 17.01 -19.84
N LEU A 264 2.19 17.40 -18.60
CA LEU A 264 3.53 17.23 -18.01
C LEU A 264 3.97 15.77 -17.91
N ILE A 265 3.03 14.85 -17.67
CA ILE A 265 3.29 13.41 -17.65
C ILE A 265 3.39 12.92 -19.09
N VAL A 266 2.38 13.22 -19.90
CA VAL A 266 2.28 12.77 -21.29
C VAL A 266 3.52 13.13 -22.10
N ASP A 267 4.03 14.35 -21.96
CA ASP A 267 5.17 14.87 -22.72
C ASP A 267 6.50 14.13 -22.46
N VAL A 268 6.60 13.37 -21.36
CA VAL A 268 7.81 12.60 -21.00
C VAL A 268 7.66 11.10 -21.21
N LEU A 269 6.44 10.57 -21.37
CA LEU A 269 6.17 9.13 -21.37
C LEU A 269 7.00 8.35 -22.39
N LYS A 270 7.08 8.82 -23.64
CA LYS A 270 7.85 8.14 -24.68
C LYS A 270 9.33 8.02 -24.31
N ARG A 271 9.90 9.10 -23.76
CA ARG A 271 11.32 9.13 -23.36
C ARG A 271 11.57 8.20 -22.18
N ASP A 272 10.64 8.12 -21.24
CA ASP A 272 10.76 7.23 -20.08
C ASP A 272 10.63 5.76 -20.50
N ALA A 273 9.69 5.44 -21.41
CA ALA A 273 9.57 4.13 -22.03
C ALA A 273 10.85 3.73 -22.79
N GLU A 274 11.35 4.58 -23.69
CA GLU A 274 12.59 4.32 -24.45
C GLU A 274 13.82 4.13 -23.53
N ARG A 275 13.89 4.88 -22.42
CA ARG A 275 14.97 4.73 -21.43
C ARG A 275 14.91 3.37 -20.76
N PHE A 276 13.73 2.96 -20.28
CA PHE A 276 13.55 1.65 -19.68
C PHE A 276 13.93 0.54 -20.67
N LEU A 277 13.46 0.62 -21.91
CA LEU A 277 13.73 -0.38 -22.95
C LEU A 277 15.21 -0.48 -23.34
N ALA A 278 15.97 0.62 -23.24
CA ALA A 278 17.41 0.60 -23.52
C ALA A 278 18.24 -0.12 -22.46
N GLU A 279 17.70 -0.33 -21.25
CA GLU A 279 18.36 -1.01 -20.13
C GLU A 279 18.03 -2.51 -20.07
N ARG A 280 17.16 -3.00 -20.96
CA ARG A 280 16.68 -4.38 -21.04
C ARG A 280 17.47 -5.20 -22.06
#